data_AF-A0A2J8T9Q6-F1
#
_entry.id   AF-A0A2J8T9Q6-F1
#
_cell.length_a   1.000
_cell.length_b   1.000
_cell.length_c   1.000
_cell.angle_alpha   90.00
_cell.angle_beta   90.00
_cell.angle_gamma   90.00
#
_symmetry.space_group_name_H-M   'P 1'
#
loop_
_entity.id
_entity.type
_entity.pdbx_description
1 polymer ?
#
loop_
_entity_poly.entity_id
_entity_poly.type
_entity_poly.pdbx_seq_one_letter_code
_entity_poly.pdbx_strand_id
1 'polypeptide(L)'
;MAAVDSFYLLYREIARSCNCYMEALALVGAWYTARKSITVICDFYSLIRLHFIPRLGSRADLIKQYGRWAVVSGATDGIGRAYAEELASRGLNIILISRNEEKLQVVAKDI
;
A
#
# COMPACT_ATOMS: atom_id res chain seq x y z
N MET A 1 -68.11 -8.11 -13.78
CA MET A 1 -67.27 -8.55 -12.64
C MET A 1 -65.97 -9.24 -13.06
N ALA A 2 -65.82 -9.75 -14.30
CA ALA A 2 -64.62 -10.48 -14.76
C ALA A 2 -63.37 -9.63 -15.14
N ALA A 3 -63.54 -8.34 -15.44
CA ALA A 3 -62.40 -7.50 -15.88
C ALA A 3 -61.43 -7.12 -14.75
N VAL A 4 -61.92 -7.10 -13.49
CA VAL A 4 -61.11 -6.75 -12.32
C VAL A 4 -60.16 -7.89 -11.93
N ASP A 5 -60.61 -9.15 -12.12
CA ASP A 5 -59.79 -10.34 -11.85
C ASP A 5 -58.60 -10.48 -12.82
N SER A 6 -58.77 -10.04 -14.08
CA SER A 6 -57.70 -10.07 -15.08
C SER A 6 -56.55 -9.10 -14.77
N PHE A 7 -56.87 -7.90 -14.26
CA PHE A 7 -55.86 -6.91 -13.89
C PHE A 7 -55.01 -7.36 -12.70
N TYR A 8 -55.63 -7.96 -11.67
CA TYR A 8 -54.91 -8.49 -10.50
C TYR A 8 -53.97 -9.65 -10.88
N LEU A 9 -54.41 -10.53 -11.80
CA LEU A 9 -53.58 -11.61 -12.31
C LEU A 9 -52.38 -11.09 -13.11
N LEU A 10 -52.59 -10.09 -13.98
CA LEU A 10 -51.52 -9.45 -14.76
C LEU A 10 -50.51 -8.75 -13.83
N TYR A 11 -50.99 -8.00 -12.83
CA TYR A 11 -50.13 -7.35 -11.84
C TYR A 11 -49.29 -8.36 -11.05
N ARG A 12 -49.87 -9.49 -10.66
CA ARG A 12 -49.16 -10.56 -9.94
C ARG A 12 -48.08 -11.22 -10.80
N GLU A 13 -48.32 -11.37 -12.10
CA GLU A 13 -47.38 -11.99 -13.04
C GLU A 13 -46.21 -11.06 -13.40
N ILE A 14 -46.48 -9.76 -13.55
CA ILE A 14 -45.47 -8.72 -13.71
C ILE A 14 -44.62 -8.59 -12.44
N ALA A 15 -45.25 -8.56 -11.25
CA ALA A 15 -44.54 -8.50 -9.99
C ALA A 15 -43.61 -9.71 -9.77
N ARG A 16 -44.06 -10.91 -10.18
CA ARG A 16 -43.26 -12.14 -10.11
C ARG A 16 -42.05 -12.09 -11.05
N SER A 17 -42.23 -11.56 -12.26
CA SER A 17 -41.14 -11.35 -13.21
C SER A 17 -40.13 -10.31 -12.70
N CYS A 18 -40.61 -9.19 -12.15
CA CYS A 18 -39.75 -8.15 -11.55
C CYS A 18 -38.93 -8.66 -10.37
N ASN A 19 -39.44 -9.61 -9.57
CA ASN A 19 -38.72 -10.14 -8.42
C ASN A 19 -37.42 -10.87 -8.84
N CYS A 20 -37.44 -11.62 -9.95
CA CYS A 20 -36.25 -12.31 -10.48
C CYS A 20 -35.18 -11.32 -10.94
N TYR A 21 -35.58 -10.21 -11.59
CA TYR A 21 -34.63 -9.16 -11.99
C TYR A 21 -34.01 -8.44 -10.79
N MET A 22 -34.82 -8.16 -9.75
CA MET A 22 -34.33 -7.56 -8.51
C MET A 22 -33.33 -8.48 -7.78
N GLU A 23 -33.60 -9.78 -7.75
CA GLU A 23 -32.67 -10.78 -7.18
C GLU A 23 -31.35 -10.84 -7.96
N ALA A 24 -31.39 -10.84 -9.29
CA ALA A 24 -30.19 -10.83 -10.12
C ALA A 24 -29.34 -9.56 -9.92
N LEU A 25 -29.97 -8.38 -9.90
CA LEU A 25 -29.29 -7.11 -9.64
C LEU A 25 -28.70 -7.07 -8.22
N ALA A 26 -29.41 -7.62 -7.23
CA ALA A 26 -28.92 -7.70 -5.86
C ALA A 26 -27.66 -8.59 -5.76
N LEU A 27 -27.61 -9.72 -6.46
CA LEU A 27 -26.44 -10.60 -6.47
C LEU A 27 -25.23 -9.94 -7.15
N VAL A 28 -25.43 -9.25 -8.27
CA VAL A 28 -24.36 -8.51 -8.96
C VAL A 28 -23.85 -7.37 -8.08
N GLY A 29 -24.76 -6.63 -7.44
CA GLY A 29 -24.43 -5.57 -6.49
C GLY A 29 -23.66 -6.10 -5.28
N ALA A 30 -24.10 -7.23 -4.71
CA ALA A 30 -23.42 -7.89 -3.59
C ALA A 30 -22.00 -8.34 -3.98
N TRP A 31 -21.83 -8.95 -5.16
CA TRP A 31 -20.52 -9.37 -5.65
C TRP A 31 -19.57 -8.18 -5.88
N TYR A 32 -20.07 -7.11 -6.51
CA TYR A 32 -19.28 -5.90 -6.76
C TYR A 32 -18.86 -5.21 -5.46
N THR A 33 -19.81 -5.03 -4.53
CA THR A 33 -19.53 -4.39 -3.24
C THR A 33 -18.56 -5.21 -2.41
N ALA A 34 -18.70 -6.55 -2.36
CA ALA A 34 -17.75 -7.43 -1.69
C ALA A 34 -16.33 -7.30 -2.30
N ARG A 35 -16.21 -7.37 -3.63
CA ARG A 35 -14.92 -7.24 -4.32
C ARG A 35 -14.27 -5.88 -4.05
N LYS A 36 -15.04 -4.79 -4.13
CA LYS A 36 -14.53 -3.44 -3.89
C LYS A 36 -14.11 -3.24 -2.43
N SER A 37 -14.87 -3.81 -1.50
CA SER A 37 -14.57 -3.77 -0.07
C SER A 37 -13.25 -4.49 0.22
N ILE A 38 -13.01 -5.66 -0.36
CA ILE A 38 -11.75 -6.40 -0.22
C ILE A 38 -10.56 -5.54 -0.70
N THR A 39 -10.65 -4.91 -1.87
CA THR A 39 -9.57 -4.06 -2.38
C THR A 39 -9.29 -2.89 -1.46
N VAL A 40 -10.32 -2.15 -1.04
CA VAL A 40 -10.17 -0.99 -0.14
C VAL A 40 -9.56 -1.41 1.20
N ILE A 41 -9.99 -2.54 1.74
CA ILE A 41 -9.45 -3.10 2.98
C ILE A 41 -7.97 -3.44 2.81
N CYS A 42 -7.59 -4.14 1.73
CA CYS A 42 -6.19 -4.47 1.45
C CYS A 42 -5.31 -3.23 1.26
N ASP A 43 -5.80 -2.22 0.55
CA ASP A 43 -5.08 -0.96 0.34
C ASP A 43 -4.90 -0.22 1.68
N PHE A 44 -5.95 -0.16 2.49
CA PHE A 44 -5.89 0.47 3.81
C PHE A 44 -4.96 -0.29 4.77
N TYR A 45 -4.98 -1.62 4.78
CA TYR A 45 -4.01 -2.43 5.52
C TYR A 45 -2.59 -2.19 5.04
N SER A 46 -2.38 -2.07 3.73
CA SER A 46 -1.06 -1.78 3.17
C SER A 46 -0.57 -0.40 3.60
N LEU A 47 -1.44 0.61 3.60
CA LEU A 47 -1.13 1.96 4.08
C LEU A 47 -0.82 2.00 5.57
N ILE A 48 -1.64 1.37 6.41
CA ILE A 48 -1.38 1.26 7.85
C ILE A 48 -0.04 0.54 8.09
N ARG A 49 0.18 -0.58 7.40
CA ARG A 49 1.42 -1.36 7.53
C ARG A 49 2.65 -0.53 7.13
N LEU A 50 2.57 0.23 6.04
CA LEU A 50 3.68 1.04 5.54
C LEU A 50 3.91 2.31 6.35
N HIS A 51 2.88 2.93 6.92
CA HIS A 51 3.02 4.21 7.61
C HIS A 51 3.15 4.08 9.13
N PHE A 52 2.46 3.11 9.72
CA PHE A 52 2.34 2.98 11.17
C PHE A 52 3.45 2.07 11.75
N ILE A 53 3.77 0.95 11.09
CA ILE A 53 4.80 0.01 11.59
C ILE A 53 6.20 0.63 11.66
N PRO A 54 6.72 1.33 10.65
CA PRO A 54 8.06 1.92 10.76
C PRO A 54 8.14 3.10 11.74
N ARG A 55 7.00 3.66 12.17
CA ARG A 55 6.94 4.69 13.21
C ARG A 55 6.89 4.14 14.64
N LEU A 56 6.32 2.95 14.84
CA LEU A 56 6.25 2.31 16.17
C LEU A 56 7.32 1.24 16.40
N GLY A 57 7.86 0.64 15.34
CA GLY A 57 8.95 -0.32 15.45
C GLY A 57 10.23 0.39 15.88
N SER A 58 10.86 -0.10 16.96
CA SER A 58 12.23 0.29 17.32
C SER A 58 13.11 0.17 16.08
N ARG A 59 13.92 1.21 15.79
CA ARG A 59 14.83 1.20 14.64
C ARG A 59 15.65 -0.10 14.72
N ALA A 60 15.55 -0.94 13.68
CA ALA A 60 16.27 -2.20 13.66
C ALA A 60 17.76 -1.93 13.91
N ASP A 61 18.35 -2.67 14.85
CA ASP A 61 19.76 -2.55 15.17
C ASP A 61 20.57 -3.18 14.04
N LEU A 62 20.90 -2.36 13.05
CA LEU A 62 21.68 -2.75 11.88
C LEU A 62 23.06 -3.28 12.27
N ILE A 63 23.63 -2.79 13.36
CA ILE A 63 24.94 -3.23 13.85
C ILE A 63 24.86 -4.67 14.33
N LYS A 64 23.80 -5.00 15.08
CA LYS A 64 23.56 -6.37 15.55
C LYS A 64 23.26 -7.34 14.41
N GLN A 65 22.58 -6.89 13.37
CA GLN A 65 22.12 -7.75 12.27
C GLN A 65 23.16 -7.92 11.15
N TYR A 66 23.87 -6.85 10.78
CA TYR A 66 24.75 -6.81 9.60
C TYR A 66 26.20 -6.44 9.93
N GLY A 67 26.48 -6.03 11.17
CA GLY A 67 27.80 -5.61 11.60
C GLY A 67 28.02 -4.09 11.53
N ARG A 68 29.24 -3.66 11.90
CA ARG A 68 29.57 -2.23 12.08
C ARG A 68 29.88 -1.47 10.79
N TRP A 69 29.94 -2.15 9.64
CA TRP A 69 30.39 -1.56 8.38
C TRP A 69 29.30 -1.60 7.31
N ALA A 70 29.14 -0.50 6.58
CA ALA A 70 28.26 -0.41 5.43
C ALA A 70 29.02 0.14 4.22
N VAL A 71 28.69 -0.36 3.02
CA VAL A 71 29.24 0.13 1.75
C VAL A 71 28.13 0.80 0.97
N VAL A 72 28.33 2.06 0.59
CA VAL A 72 27.34 2.85 -0.16
C VAL A 72 27.93 3.21 -1.51
N SER A 73 27.36 2.66 -2.58
CA SER A 73 27.68 3.04 -3.95
C SER A 73 26.81 4.23 -4.39
N GLY A 74 27.40 5.15 -5.16
CA GLY A 74 26.71 6.37 -5.59
C GLY A 74 26.43 7.35 -4.44
N ALA A 75 27.26 7.35 -3.39
CA ALA A 75 27.05 8.13 -2.18
C ALA A 75 27.19 9.66 -2.34
N THR A 76 27.55 10.14 -3.54
CA THR A 76 27.84 11.56 -3.78
C THR A 76 26.59 12.44 -3.91
N ASP A 77 25.42 11.87 -4.21
CA ASP A 77 24.19 12.65 -4.40
C ASP A 77 22.92 11.81 -4.23
N GLY A 78 21.78 12.50 -4.16
CA GLY A 78 20.44 11.92 -4.15
C GLY A 78 20.23 10.89 -3.04
N ILE A 79 19.71 9.72 -3.44
CA ILE A 79 19.37 8.63 -2.51
C ILE A 79 20.62 8.08 -1.83
N GLY A 80 21.74 7.94 -2.57
CA GLY A 80 22.97 7.39 -2.01
C GLY A 80 23.53 8.25 -0.87
N ARG A 81 23.51 9.57 -1.04
CA ARG A 81 23.92 10.52 0.00
C ARG A 81 23.03 10.43 1.25
N ALA A 82 21.71 10.46 1.06
CA ALA A 82 20.76 10.37 2.18
C ALA A 82 20.91 9.05 2.96
N TYR A 83 21.18 7.94 2.27
CA TYR A 83 21.48 6.67 2.93
C TYR A 83 22.79 6.69 3.70
N ALA A 84 23.84 7.31 3.15
CA ALA A 84 25.11 7.46 3.87
C ALA A 84 24.91 8.27 5.18
N GLU A 85 24.18 9.38 5.12
CA GLU A 85 23.82 10.20 6.30
C GLU A 85 23.01 9.41 7.34
N GLU A 86 21.97 8.70 6.89
CA GLU A 86 21.14 7.88 7.79
C GLU A 86 21.90 6.70 8.41
N LEU A 87 22.86 6.10 7.70
CA LEU A 87 23.71 5.04 8.25
C LEU A 87 24.75 5.60 9.21
N ALA A 88 25.28 6.79 8.94
CA ALA A 88 26.29 7.45 9.78
C ALA A 88 25.69 7.85 11.12
N SER A 89 24.48 8.45 11.08
CA SER A 89 23.73 8.83 12.28
C SER A 89 23.34 7.65 13.17
N ARG A 90 23.34 6.42 12.62
CA ARG A 90 23.12 5.17 13.37
C ARG A 90 24.40 4.56 13.92
N GLY A 91 25.56 5.20 13.73
CA GLY A 91 26.85 4.78 14.28
C GLY A 91 27.55 3.67 13.50
N LEU A 92 27.19 3.46 12.23
CA LEU A 92 27.93 2.55 11.34
C LEU A 92 29.14 3.25 10.73
N ASN A 93 30.22 2.50 10.55
CA ASN A 93 31.35 2.92 9.74
C ASN A 93 31.00 2.75 8.25
N ILE A 94 31.20 3.77 7.43
CA ILE A 94 30.75 3.75 6.04
C ILE A 94 31.93 3.82 5.07
N ILE A 95 31.87 3.00 4.03
CA ILE A 95 32.74 3.06 2.86
C ILE A 95 31.94 3.64 1.70
N LEU A 96 32.32 4.83 1.26
CA LEU A 96 31.67 5.55 0.16
C LEU A 96 32.35 5.20 -1.17
N ILE A 97 31.57 4.84 -2.18
CA ILE A 97 32.07 4.54 -3.53
C ILE A 97 31.37 5.44 -4.55
N SER A 98 32.13 6.25 -5.28
CA SER A 98 31.62 7.03 -6.41
C SER A 98 32.72 7.33 -7.42
N ARG A 99 32.34 7.86 -8.59
CA ARG A 99 33.26 8.19 -9.69
C ARG A 99 33.89 9.57 -9.58
N ASN A 100 33.35 10.44 -8.74
CA ASN A 100 33.82 11.81 -8.57
C ASN A 100 34.39 11.98 -7.16
N GLU A 101 35.72 12.11 -7.08
CA GLU A 101 36.45 12.21 -5.82
C GLU A 101 36.18 13.49 -5.05
N GLU A 102 36.12 14.65 -5.73
CA GLU A 102 35.84 15.93 -5.07
C GLU A 102 34.50 15.91 -4.32
N LYS A 103 33.45 15.42 -4.99
CA LYS A 103 32.13 15.27 -4.35
C LYS A 103 32.15 14.25 -3.22
N LEU A 104 32.93 13.17 -3.36
CA LEU A 104 33.05 12.13 -2.35
C LEU A 104 33.69 12.68 -1.07
N GLN A 105 34.74 13.49 -1.20
CA GLN A 105 35.43 14.15 -0.10
C GLN A 105 34.53 15.16 0.62
N VAL A 106 33.67 15.87 -0.11
CA VAL A 106 32.68 16.77 0.49
C VAL A 106 31.70 15.98 1.34
N VAL A 107 31.11 14.90 0.81
CA VAL A 107 30.18 14.05 1.58
C VAL A 107 30.88 13.44 2.79
N ALA A 108 32.08 12.90 2.64
CA ALA A 108 32.84 12.29 3.74
C ALA A 108 33.21 13.26 4.89
N LYS A 109 33.14 14.58 4.66
CA LYS A 109 33.33 15.59 5.71
C LYS A 109 32.02 15.98 6.40
N ASP A 110 30.89 15.73 5.75
CA ASP A 110 29.55 16.13 6.19
C ASP A 110 28.90 15.07 7.10
N ILE A 111 29.34 13.79 6.96
CA ILE A 111 28.93 12.63 7.78
C ILE A 111 30.02 12.18 8.75
#